data_AF-A0A4U7EY59-F1
#
_entry.id   AF-A0A4U7EY59-F1
#
_cell.length_a   1.000
_cell.length_b   1.000
_cell.length_c   1.000
_cell.angle_alpha   90.00
_cell.angle_beta   90.00
_cell.angle_gamma   90.00
#
_symmetry.space_group_name_H-M   'P 1'
#
loop_
_entity.id
_entity.type
_entity.pdbx_description
1 polymer ?
#
loop_
_entity_poly.entity_id
_entity_poly.type
_entity_poly.pdbx_seq_one_letter_code
_entity_poly.pdbx_strand_id
1 'polypeptide(L)'
;DYASNDRRQYVRGVAGHNTVQVGTTEPIEIGGKYLMGARTEPTVQYERTDPAAFGGHYVTNPHSPASYQHTRKIVAADDWWLVRDTLRGPDTETEPCISRLHFHPDIAVTIDESGTIRASHRSVADDDPPLLSVHPLGTNDVRTTTTEYFPEFGVAQERQTAELRVGPKSGTTALGYLLAPSGSDGNR
;
A
#
# COMPACT_ATOMS: atom_id res chain seq x y z
N ASP A 1 25.38 10.95 -4.36
CA ASP A 1 25.91 9.62 -4.02
C ASP A 1 25.20 8.56 -4.87
N TYR A 2 25.96 7.72 -5.57
CA TYR A 2 25.47 6.72 -6.54
C TYR A 2 25.57 5.28 -6.01
N ALA A 3 26.02 5.09 -4.76
CA ALA A 3 26.13 3.78 -4.14
C ALA A 3 24.75 3.18 -3.82
N SER A 4 24.64 1.85 -3.91
CA SER A 4 23.48 1.13 -3.37
C SER A 4 23.54 1.18 -1.83
N ASN A 5 22.71 2.01 -1.23
CA ASN A 5 22.48 2.00 0.22
C ASN A 5 21.02 1.60 0.48
N ASP A 6 20.75 1.15 1.72
CA ASP A 6 19.42 0.67 2.12
C ASP A 6 18.34 1.72 1.87
N ARG A 7 18.68 3.00 2.06
CA ARG A 7 17.80 4.13 1.74
C ARG A 7 17.40 4.16 0.26
N ARG A 8 18.35 4.01 -0.67
CA ARG A 8 18.08 3.99 -2.12
C ARG A 8 17.25 2.78 -2.53
N GLN A 9 17.47 1.63 -1.87
CA GLN A 9 16.64 0.44 -2.09
C GLN A 9 15.21 0.68 -1.60
N TYR A 10 15.04 1.16 -0.37
CA TYR A 10 13.74 1.46 0.22
C TYR A 10 12.92 2.46 -0.62
N VAL A 11 13.51 3.59 -1.02
CA VAL A 11 12.82 4.65 -1.79
C VAL A 11 12.29 4.16 -3.14
N ARG A 12 12.94 3.15 -3.72
CA ARG A 12 12.58 2.58 -5.02
C ARG A 12 11.76 1.30 -4.91
N GLY A 13 11.76 0.68 -3.73
CA GLY A 13 11.14 -0.60 -3.43
C GLY A 13 9.68 -0.48 -3.02
N VAL A 14 8.98 -1.60 -3.16
CA VAL A 14 7.56 -1.73 -2.81
C VAL A 14 7.30 -1.28 -1.38
N ALA A 15 8.24 -1.54 -0.45
CA ALA A 15 8.12 -1.16 0.95
C ALA A 15 7.93 0.36 1.18
N GLY A 16 8.43 1.23 0.30
CA GLY A 16 8.28 2.69 0.40
C GLY A 16 7.00 3.25 -0.23
N HIS A 17 6.15 2.40 -0.79
CA HIS A 17 4.99 2.80 -1.59
C HIS A 17 3.66 2.27 -1.05
N ASN A 18 2.57 2.92 -1.44
CA ASN A 18 1.22 2.51 -1.07
C ASN A 18 0.77 1.31 -1.91
N THR A 19 1.36 0.15 -1.69
CA THR A 19 1.04 -1.10 -2.39
C THR A 19 1.27 -2.31 -1.48
N VAL A 20 1.00 -3.51 -1.99
CA VAL A 20 1.25 -4.77 -1.30
C VAL A 20 2.59 -5.38 -1.70
N GLN A 21 3.28 -5.96 -0.72
CA GLN A 21 4.50 -6.75 -0.88
C GLN A 21 4.26 -8.19 -0.45
N VAL A 22 4.92 -9.14 -1.11
CA VAL A 22 4.98 -10.55 -0.68
C VAL A 22 6.36 -10.79 -0.06
N GLY A 23 6.40 -11.12 1.24
CA GLY A 23 7.63 -11.23 2.01
C GLY A 23 8.45 -9.94 1.95
N THR A 24 9.71 -10.08 1.58
CA THR A 24 10.63 -8.95 1.33
C THR A 24 11.00 -8.81 -0.15
N THR A 25 10.34 -9.56 -1.04
CA THR A 25 10.77 -9.67 -2.44
C THR A 25 10.19 -8.54 -3.28
N GLU A 26 11.02 -7.99 -4.17
CA GLU A 26 10.59 -6.99 -5.15
C GLU A 26 10.02 -7.68 -6.40
N PRO A 27 8.90 -7.19 -6.97
CA PRO A 27 8.28 -7.80 -8.16
C PRO A 27 9.16 -7.71 -9.41
N ILE A 28 10.07 -6.73 -9.42
CA ILE A 28 11.11 -6.52 -10.41
C ILE A 28 12.41 -6.20 -9.68
N GLU A 29 13.56 -6.57 -10.25
CA GLU A 29 14.85 -6.23 -9.65
C GLU A 29 15.08 -4.71 -9.55
N ILE A 30 15.47 -4.25 -8.36
CA ILE A 30 15.69 -2.83 -8.06
C ILE A 30 17.18 -2.56 -7.98
N GLY A 31 17.75 -2.13 -9.11
CA GLY A 31 19.01 -1.40 -9.17
C GLY A 31 20.18 -2.09 -9.90
N GLY A 32 20.82 -1.28 -10.76
CA GLY A 32 22.08 -1.52 -11.47
C GLY A 32 22.21 -0.50 -12.61
N LYS A 33 23.43 -0.06 -12.99
CA LYS A 33 23.67 0.88 -14.11
C LYS A 33 23.15 0.37 -15.48
N TYR A 34 22.75 -0.90 -15.54
CA TYR A 34 22.28 -1.61 -16.72
C TYR A 34 21.12 -2.54 -16.35
N LEU A 35 19.95 -2.00 -16.04
CA LEU A 35 18.74 -2.83 -15.95
C LEU A 35 18.22 -3.13 -17.35
N MET A 36 18.82 -4.16 -17.96
CA MET A 36 18.29 -4.90 -19.11
C MET A 36 17.44 -6.12 -18.64
N GLY A 37 17.05 -6.14 -17.37
CA GLY A 37 16.29 -7.24 -16.76
C GLY A 37 14.91 -7.41 -17.38
N ALA A 38 14.44 -8.66 -17.38
CA ALA A 38 13.15 -9.02 -17.95
C ALA A 38 12.03 -8.29 -17.19
N ARG A 39 11.30 -7.42 -17.91
CA ARG A 39 10.28 -6.57 -17.32
C ARG A 39 9.03 -7.38 -17.07
N THR A 40 8.40 -7.10 -15.94
CA THR A 40 7.00 -7.45 -15.70
C THR A 40 6.14 -6.50 -16.53
N GLU A 41 5.27 -7.03 -17.39
CA GLU A 41 4.35 -6.23 -18.20
C GLU A 41 3.00 -6.09 -17.49
N PRO A 42 2.65 -4.89 -16.98
CA PRO A 42 1.36 -4.69 -16.36
C PRO A 42 0.26 -4.48 -17.41
N THR A 43 -0.94 -4.93 -17.08
CA THR A 43 -2.19 -4.56 -17.77
C THR A 43 -2.97 -3.59 -16.91
N VAL A 44 -3.61 -2.61 -17.54
CA VAL A 44 -4.42 -1.60 -16.85
C VAL A 44 -5.77 -1.46 -17.52
N GLN A 45 -6.79 -1.23 -16.71
CA GLN A 45 -8.16 -0.98 -17.13
C GLN A 45 -8.70 0.19 -16.31
N TYR A 46 -9.43 1.08 -16.97
CA TYR A 46 -10.11 2.19 -16.32
C TYR A 46 -11.51 2.34 -16.90
N GLU A 47 -12.50 2.38 -16.02
CA GLU A 47 -13.90 2.54 -16.34
C GLU A 47 -14.39 3.83 -15.68
N ARG A 48 -14.82 4.79 -16.51
CA ARG A 48 -15.42 6.04 -16.04
C ARG A 48 -16.91 5.85 -15.79
N THR A 49 -17.22 5.02 -14.81
CA THR A 49 -18.56 4.78 -14.25
C THR A 49 -18.77 5.63 -12.99
N ASP A 50 -19.94 5.53 -12.36
CA ASP A 50 -20.21 6.05 -11.02
C ASP A 50 -20.66 4.88 -10.11
N PRO A 51 -19.81 4.40 -9.19
CA PRO A 51 -18.45 4.87 -8.92
C PRO A 51 -17.46 4.50 -10.03
N ALA A 52 -16.37 5.26 -10.17
CA ALA A 52 -15.30 4.99 -11.14
C ALA A 52 -14.47 3.79 -10.71
N ALA A 53 -13.95 3.02 -11.67
CA ALA A 53 -13.12 1.85 -11.37
C ALA A 53 -11.80 1.86 -12.12
N PHE A 54 -10.74 1.48 -11.42
CA PHE A 54 -9.40 1.22 -11.95
C PHE A 54 -8.97 -0.20 -11.59
N GLY A 55 -8.37 -0.89 -12.54
CA GLY A 55 -7.76 -2.20 -12.37
C GLY A 55 -6.33 -2.20 -12.89
N GLY A 56 -5.38 -2.62 -12.06
CA GLY A 56 -4.02 -2.93 -12.47
C GLY A 56 -3.74 -4.40 -12.21
N HIS A 57 -3.09 -5.08 -13.14
CA HIS A 57 -2.70 -6.48 -13.00
C HIS A 57 -1.30 -6.71 -13.55
N TYR A 58 -0.51 -7.52 -12.85
CA TYR A 58 0.73 -8.05 -13.38
C TYR A 58 1.02 -9.46 -12.87
N VAL A 59 1.88 -10.17 -13.60
CA VAL A 59 2.49 -11.43 -13.20
C VAL A 59 4.00 -11.20 -13.16
N THR A 60 4.66 -11.58 -12.07
CA THR A 60 6.12 -11.46 -12.00
C THR A 60 6.78 -12.24 -13.13
N ASN A 61 7.91 -11.73 -13.65
CA ASN A 61 8.63 -12.43 -14.69
C ASN A 61 9.06 -13.83 -14.20
N PRO A 62 9.00 -14.91 -15.02
CA PRO A 62 9.44 -16.24 -14.61
C PRO A 62 10.91 -16.33 -14.15
N HIS A 63 11.74 -15.37 -14.53
CA HIS A 63 13.15 -15.26 -14.11
C HIS A 63 13.35 -14.27 -12.95
N SER A 64 12.29 -13.67 -12.44
CA SER A 64 12.34 -12.83 -11.24
C SER A 64 12.55 -13.69 -10.00
N PRO A 65 13.25 -13.21 -8.97
CA PRO A 65 13.27 -13.87 -7.67
C PRO A 65 11.87 -13.97 -7.04
N ALA A 66 10.91 -13.15 -7.49
CA ALA A 66 9.52 -13.21 -7.09
C ALA A 66 8.68 -14.09 -8.02
N SER A 67 7.81 -14.92 -7.44
CA SER A 67 6.84 -15.77 -8.13
C SER A 67 5.42 -15.56 -7.60
N TYR A 68 4.75 -14.54 -8.13
CA TYR A 68 3.35 -14.26 -7.87
C TYR A 68 2.70 -13.40 -8.96
N GLN A 69 1.38 -13.35 -8.93
CA GLN A 69 0.59 -12.38 -9.67
C GLN A 69 -0.13 -11.46 -8.68
N HIS A 70 -0.26 -10.20 -9.05
CA HIS A 70 -0.93 -9.18 -8.25
C HIS A 70 -1.95 -8.45 -9.10
N THR A 71 -3.17 -8.34 -8.58
CA THR A 71 -4.22 -7.49 -9.12
C THR A 71 -4.65 -6.49 -8.07
N ARG A 72 -4.61 -5.20 -8.42
CA ARG A 72 -5.16 -4.12 -7.62
C ARG A 72 -6.40 -3.57 -8.30
N LYS A 73 -7.52 -3.57 -7.57
CA LYS A 73 -8.74 -2.86 -7.95
C LYS A 73 -8.91 -1.64 -7.04
N ILE A 74 -9.16 -0.49 -7.64
CA ILE A 74 -9.55 0.74 -6.95
C ILE A 74 -10.94 1.12 -7.45
N VAL A 75 -11.88 1.31 -6.54
CA VAL A 75 -13.20 1.86 -6.84
C VAL A 75 -13.31 3.19 -6.09
N ALA A 76 -13.64 4.26 -6.79
CA ALA A 76 -13.70 5.61 -6.24
C ALA A 76 -15.11 6.19 -6.43
N ALA A 77 -15.75 6.53 -5.31
CA ALA A 77 -16.94 7.36 -5.25
C ALA A 77 -16.58 8.77 -4.79
N ASP A 78 -17.60 9.63 -4.65
CA ASP A 78 -17.42 11.01 -4.18
C ASP A 78 -16.82 11.08 -2.77
N ASP A 79 -17.15 10.11 -1.92
CA ASP A 79 -16.92 10.12 -0.48
C ASP A 79 -16.13 8.94 0.07
N TRP A 80 -15.77 7.97 -0.77
CA TRP A 80 -14.98 6.83 -0.34
C TRP A 80 -14.21 6.20 -1.49
N TRP A 81 -13.10 5.56 -1.14
CA TRP A 81 -12.29 4.80 -2.08
C TRP A 81 -12.06 3.40 -1.52
N LEU A 82 -12.42 2.38 -2.30
CA LEU A 82 -12.09 1.00 -2.00
C LEU A 82 -10.82 0.61 -2.74
N VAL A 83 -9.79 0.22 -2.01
CA VAL A 83 -8.58 -0.42 -2.56
C VAL A 83 -8.61 -1.89 -2.19
N ARG A 84 -8.51 -2.77 -3.19
CA ARG A 84 -8.47 -4.21 -2.99
C ARG A 84 -7.32 -4.82 -3.79
N ASP A 85 -6.46 -5.51 -3.09
CA ASP A 85 -5.38 -6.30 -3.66
C ASP A 85 -5.75 -7.79 -3.63
N THR A 86 -5.44 -8.48 -4.72
CA THR A 86 -5.56 -9.93 -4.84
C THR A 86 -4.24 -10.48 -5.33
N LEU A 87 -3.66 -11.39 -4.56
CA LEU A 87 -2.39 -12.04 -4.86
C LEU A 87 -2.59 -13.55 -4.96
N ARG A 88 -1.85 -14.17 -5.87
CA ARG A 88 -1.75 -15.63 -6.01
C ARG A 88 -0.35 -16.01 -6.47
N GLY A 89 0.10 -17.20 -6.11
CA GLY A 89 1.35 -17.77 -6.60
C GLY A 89 2.19 -18.36 -5.48
N PRO A 90 3.25 -19.10 -5.83
CA PRO A 90 4.07 -19.85 -4.87
C PRO A 90 4.52 -19.03 -3.66
N ASP A 91 5.00 -17.80 -3.88
CA ASP A 91 5.54 -16.98 -2.79
C ASP A 91 4.47 -16.57 -1.79
N THR A 92 3.20 -16.42 -2.22
CA THR A 92 2.09 -16.10 -1.31
C THR A 92 1.74 -17.25 -0.37
N GLU A 93 2.21 -18.46 -0.66
CA GLU A 93 1.99 -19.66 0.16
C GLU A 93 3.07 -19.84 1.22
N THR A 94 4.23 -19.19 1.05
CA THR A 94 5.37 -19.29 1.97
C THR A 94 5.66 -18.00 2.72
N GLU A 95 5.30 -16.85 2.15
CA GLU A 95 5.61 -15.53 2.69
C GLU A 95 4.34 -14.71 3.01
N PRO A 96 4.39 -13.81 4.02
CA PRO A 96 3.26 -12.95 4.33
C PRO A 96 3.04 -11.90 3.24
N CYS A 97 1.79 -11.51 3.03
CA CYS A 97 1.42 -10.36 2.22
C CYS A 97 1.26 -9.12 3.12
N ILE A 98 1.96 -8.02 2.81
CA ILE A 98 1.95 -6.78 3.59
C ILE A 98 1.50 -5.63 2.70
N SER A 99 0.28 -5.13 2.92
CA SER A 99 -0.22 -3.92 2.27
C SER A 99 0.12 -2.70 3.11
N ARG A 100 0.73 -1.68 2.49
CA ARG A 100 1.14 -0.45 3.18
C ARG A 100 0.33 0.76 2.75
N LEU A 101 0.05 1.63 3.72
CA LEU A 101 -0.51 2.95 3.51
C LEU A 101 0.31 3.96 4.32
N HIS A 102 1.00 4.84 3.61
CA HIS A 102 1.89 5.85 4.17
C HIS A 102 1.16 7.18 4.33
N PHE A 103 1.26 7.78 5.51
CA PHE A 103 0.64 9.07 5.81
C PHE A 103 1.65 10.21 5.72
N HIS A 104 1.17 11.44 5.55
CA HIS A 104 2.03 12.63 5.61
C HIS A 104 2.62 12.77 7.03
N PRO A 105 3.85 13.30 7.21
CA PRO A 105 4.46 13.47 8.53
C PRO A 105 3.58 14.20 9.55
N ASP A 106 2.77 15.17 9.11
CA ASP A 106 1.87 15.96 9.97
C ASP A 106 0.60 15.20 10.42
N ILE A 107 0.45 13.94 10.02
CA ILE A 107 -0.69 13.10 10.34
C ILE A 107 -0.33 12.12 11.46
N ALA A 108 -1.12 12.16 12.53
CA ALA A 108 -1.15 11.14 13.56
C ALA A 108 -2.07 10.00 13.12
N VAL A 109 -1.70 8.78 13.49
CA VAL A 109 -2.43 7.57 13.13
C VAL A 109 -2.67 6.76 14.40
N THR A 110 -3.93 6.43 14.67
CA THR A 110 -4.34 5.51 15.75
C THR A 110 -5.12 4.34 15.17
N ILE A 111 -5.17 3.23 15.90
CA ILE A 111 -5.98 2.05 15.56
C ILE A 111 -6.94 1.85 16.72
N ASP A 112 -8.24 1.86 16.45
CA ASP A 112 -9.25 1.59 17.48
C ASP A 112 -9.44 0.08 17.73
N GLU A 113 -10.23 -0.28 18.73
CA GLU A 113 -10.47 -1.69 19.10
C GLU A 113 -11.08 -2.53 17.97
N SER A 114 -11.74 -1.89 16.99
CA SER A 114 -12.29 -2.57 15.81
C SER A 114 -11.24 -2.85 14.73
N GLY A 115 -10.01 -2.33 14.89
CA GLY A 115 -8.97 -2.35 13.88
C GLY A 115 -9.12 -1.24 12.84
N THR A 116 -10.08 -0.32 13.00
CA THR A 116 -10.22 0.84 12.11
C THR A 116 -9.09 1.81 12.41
N ILE A 117 -8.41 2.25 11.36
CA ILE A 117 -7.32 3.23 11.46
C ILE A 117 -7.93 4.62 11.37
N ARG A 118 -7.60 5.50 12.31
CA ARG A 118 -8.02 6.91 12.34
C ARG A 118 -6.82 7.79 12.07
N ALA A 119 -6.95 8.69 11.10
CA ALA A 119 -5.90 9.61 10.71
C ALA A 119 -6.35 11.05 10.96
N SER A 120 -5.59 11.78 11.78
CA SER A 120 -5.88 13.17 12.18
C SER A 120 -4.63 14.03 12.08
N HIS A 121 -4.78 15.35 11.97
CA HIS A 121 -3.62 16.24 12.11
C HIS A 121 -3.03 16.12 13.52
N ARG A 122 -1.69 16.11 13.63
CA ARG A 122 -0.99 16.01 14.92
C ARG A 122 -1.28 17.14 15.90
N SER A 123 -1.66 18.31 15.38
CA SER A 123 -1.91 19.53 16.17
C SER A 123 -3.31 19.60 16.76
N VAL A 124 -4.15 18.60 16.49
CA VAL A 124 -5.58 18.64 16.79
C VAL A 124 -5.87 17.91 18.11
N ALA A 125 -6.87 18.39 18.86
CA ALA A 125 -7.31 17.74 20.10
C ALA A 125 -7.96 16.37 19.81
N ASP A 126 -7.89 15.45 20.78
CA ASP A 126 -8.38 14.07 20.65
C ASP A 126 -9.89 13.97 20.32
N ASP A 127 -10.67 15.04 20.56
CA ASP A 127 -12.12 15.06 20.35
C ASP A 127 -12.56 15.48 18.94
N ASP A 128 -11.66 15.98 18.09
CA ASP A 128 -12.02 16.35 16.72
C ASP A 128 -12.20 15.11 15.84
N PRO A 129 -13.13 15.14 14.88
CA PRO A 129 -13.31 14.03 13.96
C PRO A 129 -12.02 13.76 13.18
N PRO A 130 -11.70 12.49 12.89
CA PRO A 130 -10.55 12.16 12.07
C PRO A 130 -10.68 12.82 10.70
N LEU A 131 -9.59 13.08 10.00
CA LEU A 131 -9.65 13.50 8.59
C LEU A 131 -10.04 12.34 7.68
N LEU A 132 -9.63 11.13 8.07
CA LEU A 132 -9.80 9.91 7.30
C LEU A 132 -9.95 8.73 8.25
N SER A 133 -10.97 7.92 8.00
CA SER A 133 -11.10 6.58 8.56
C SER A 133 -10.70 5.57 7.50
N VAL A 134 -9.86 4.61 7.86
CA VAL A 134 -9.46 3.50 6.99
C VAL A 134 -9.95 2.21 7.60
N HIS A 135 -10.81 1.49 6.88
CA HIS A 135 -11.37 0.22 7.32
C HIS A 135 -10.64 -0.93 6.62
N PRO A 136 -9.82 -1.71 7.35
CA PRO A 136 -9.12 -2.86 6.79
C PRO A 136 -10.08 -3.92 6.27
N LEU A 137 -9.69 -4.57 5.18
CA LEU A 137 -10.43 -5.65 4.55
C LEU A 137 -9.53 -6.86 4.38
N GLY A 138 -10.06 -8.05 4.68
CA GLY A 138 -9.37 -9.32 4.48
C GLY A 138 -8.32 -9.67 5.55
N THR A 139 -8.13 -8.82 6.57
CA THR A 139 -7.29 -9.11 7.73
C THR A 139 -7.71 -8.34 8.98
N ASN A 140 -7.38 -8.91 10.14
CA ASN A 140 -7.44 -8.24 11.44
C ASN A 140 -6.03 -7.93 11.99
N ASP A 141 -4.96 -8.37 11.32
CA ASP A 141 -3.59 -8.01 11.69
C ASP A 141 -3.22 -6.67 11.04
N VAL A 142 -3.45 -5.60 11.81
CA VAL A 142 -3.27 -4.21 11.41
C VAL A 142 -2.32 -3.56 12.40
N ARG A 143 -1.26 -2.92 11.90
CA ARG A 143 -0.21 -2.33 12.73
C ARG A 143 0.18 -0.97 12.20
N THR A 144 0.69 -0.11 13.08
CA THR A 144 1.43 1.08 12.69
C THR A 144 2.93 0.81 12.78
N THR A 145 3.68 1.45 11.91
CA THR A 145 5.14 1.52 11.94
C THR A 145 5.59 2.92 11.53
N THR A 146 6.87 3.22 11.75
CA THR A 146 7.49 4.47 11.32
C THR A 146 8.33 4.21 10.08
N THR A 147 8.20 5.06 9.06
CA THR A 147 9.01 5.00 7.85
C THR A 147 9.50 6.38 7.45
N GLU A 148 10.47 6.46 6.53
CA GLU A 148 10.97 7.74 6.04
C GLU A 148 10.07 8.34 4.94
N TYR A 149 9.97 9.67 4.98
CA TYR A 149 9.39 10.57 3.98
C TYR A 149 10.47 11.55 3.51
N PHE A 150 10.51 11.82 2.21
CA PHE A 150 11.57 12.63 1.59
C PHE A 150 10.94 13.79 0.81
N PRO A 151 10.64 14.93 1.46
CA PRO A 151 9.97 16.05 0.81
C PRO A 151 10.85 16.75 -0.22
N GLU A 152 12.17 16.78 0.03
CA GLU A 152 13.15 17.42 -0.84
C GLU A 152 14.51 16.72 -0.73
N PHE A 153 15.40 17.01 -1.69
CA PHE A 153 16.70 16.34 -1.76
C PHE A 153 17.53 16.61 -0.50
N GLY A 154 18.00 15.54 0.13
CA GLY A 154 18.82 15.63 1.35
C GLY A 154 18.01 15.71 2.65
N VAL A 155 16.69 15.92 2.60
CA VAL A 155 15.82 15.94 3.78
C VAL A 155 15.10 14.60 3.95
N ALA A 156 15.07 14.10 5.19
CA ALA A 156 14.33 12.93 5.60
C ALA A 156 13.51 13.28 6.85
N GLN A 157 12.25 12.87 6.86
CA GLN A 157 11.33 13.03 7.98
C GLN A 157 10.68 11.69 8.29
N GLU A 158 10.35 11.45 9.55
CA GLU A 158 9.57 10.29 9.93
C GLU A 158 8.09 10.50 9.60
N ARG A 159 7.43 9.45 9.14
CA ARG A 159 5.98 9.38 8.95
C ARG A 159 5.42 8.10 9.53
N GLN A 160 4.13 8.13 9.88
CA GLN A 160 3.39 6.92 10.23
C GLN A 160 2.97 6.16 8.97
N THR A 161 3.06 4.84 9.04
CA THR A 161 2.61 3.91 8.00
C THR A 161 1.74 2.86 8.64
N ALA A 162 0.55 2.64 8.08
CA ALA A 162 -0.27 1.50 8.43
C ALA A 162 0.13 0.29 7.58
N GLU A 163 0.23 -0.87 8.22
CA GLU A 163 0.48 -2.15 7.58
C GLU A 163 -0.69 -3.11 7.84
N LEU A 164 -1.26 -3.66 6.77
CA LEU A 164 -2.26 -4.72 6.81
C LEU A 164 -1.57 -6.01 6.38
N ARG A 165 -1.60 -7.03 7.25
CA ARG A 165 -0.80 -8.24 7.08
C ARG A 165 -1.70 -9.46 6.92
N VAL A 166 -1.41 -10.30 5.94
CA VAL A 166 -2.03 -11.63 5.82
C VAL A 166 -0.89 -12.65 5.82
N GLY A 167 -1.00 -13.66 6.68
CA GLY A 167 -0.02 -14.75 6.71
C GLY A 167 -0.02 -15.58 5.41
N PRO A 168 0.99 -16.43 5.22
CA PRO A 168 1.08 -17.29 4.05
C PRO A 168 -0.17 -18.17 3.90
N LYS A 169 -0.68 -18.31 2.69
CA LYS A 169 -1.90 -19.08 2.41
C LYS A 169 -1.91 -19.61 0.99
N SER A 170 -2.28 -20.89 0.82
CA SER A 170 -2.47 -21.47 -0.51
C SER A 170 -3.62 -20.84 -1.29
N GLY A 171 -3.45 -20.75 -2.60
CA GLY A 171 -4.45 -20.26 -3.52
C GLY A 171 -4.50 -18.73 -3.61
N THR A 172 -5.55 -18.12 -3.04
CA THR A 172 -5.78 -16.67 -3.19
C THR A 172 -5.75 -15.94 -1.87
N THR A 173 -4.87 -14.95 -1.80
CA THR A 173 -4.83 -13.95 -0.75
C THR A 173 -5.48 -12.67 -1.24
N ALA A 174 -6.44 -12.15 -0.48
CA ALA A 174 -7.07 -10.87 -0.78
C ALA A 174 -7.12 -10.02 0.47
N LEU A 175 -6.69 -8.78 0.34
CA LEU A 175 -6.64 -7.78 1.41
C LEU A 175 -6.81 -6.39 0.80
N GLY A 176 -7.07 -5.40 1.62
CA GLY A 176 -7.23 -4.03 1.15
C GLY A 176 -7.83 -3.15 2.22
N TYR A 177 -8.40 -2.03 1.81
CA TYR A 177 -8.99 -1.08 2.73
C TYR A 177 -10.02 -0.20 2.04
N LEU A 178 -11.02 0.23 2.81
CA LEU A 178 -11.90 1.34 2.47
C LEU A 178 -11.33 2.62 3.08
N LEU A 179 -11.11 3.64 2.27
CA LEU A 179 -10.78 5.00 2.69
C LEU A 179 -12.08 5.80 2.74
N ALA A 180 -12.43 6.33 3.91
CA ALA A 180 -13.60 7.17 4.14
C ALA A 180 -13.16 8.51 4.77
N PRO A 181 -12.91 9.56 3.96
CA PRO A 181 -12.65 10.90 4.46
C PRO A 181 -13.83 11.39 5.31
N SER A 182 -13.54 12.12 6.38
CA SER A 182 -14.60 12.76 7.15
C SER A 182 -15.01 14.08 6.49
N GLY A 183 -16.32 14.33 6.43
CA GLY A 183 -16.90 15.48 5.71
C GLY A 183 -17.67 15.11 4.43
N SER A 184 -17.96 13.84 4.19
CA SER A 184 -18.89 13.40 3.15
C SER A 184 -20.36 13.44 3.53
N ASP A 185 -20.69 13.83 4.75
CA ASP A 185 -22.07 14.13 5.12
C ASP A 185 -22.49 15.47 4.50
N GLY A 186 -23.05 15.37 3.29
CA GLY A 186 -24.13 16.23 2.81
C GLY A 186 -23.78 17.69 2.51
N ASN A 187 -23.28 17.96 1.31
CA ASN A 187 -23.69 19.17 0.60
C ASN A 187 -23.81 18.88 -0.90
N ARG A 188 -24.94 18.28 -1.28
CA ARG A 188 -25.53 18.36 -2.62
C ARG A 188 -26.95 18.91 -2.48
#